data_AF-A0A5C8B9P2-F1
#
_entry.id   AF-A0A5C8B9P2-F1
#
_cell.length_a   1.000
_cell.length_b   1.000
_cell.length_c   1.000
_cell.angle_alpha   90.00
_cell.angle_beta   90.00
_cell.angle_gamma   90.00
#
_symmetry.space_group_name_H-M   'P 1'
#
loop_
_entity.id
_entity.type
_entity.pdbx_description
1 polymer ?
#
loop_
_entity_poly.entity_id
_entity_poly.type
_entity_poly.pdbx_seq_one_letter_code
_entity_poly.pdbx_strand_id
1 'polypeptide(L)'
;MSSDNSPSAQSLSAIAPKVGFVSLGCPKALVDSEQILTQLRAEGYETAKSYDGADLVVVNTCGFIDAAVQESLDAIAEALNENGKVIVTGCLGAKKDAQGNDLITSI
;
A
#
# COMPACT_ATOMS: atom_id res chain seq x y z
N MET A 1 -41.15 -5.48 -39.46
CA MET A 1 -40.03 -6.24 -40.06
C MET A 1 -38.92 -5.22 -40.31
N SER A 2 -37.80 -5.17 -39.61
CA SER A 2 -37.23 -6.08 -38.62
C SER A 2 -36.17 -5.29 -37.83
N SER A 3 -36.17 -5.52 -36.52
CA SER A 3 -34.98 -5.73 -35.69
C SER A 3 -34.05 -4.54 -35.38
N ASP A 4 -34.14 -4.13 -34.11
CA ASP A 4 -33.02 -3.86 -33.21
C ASP A 4 -31.68 -4.47 -33.65
N ASN A 5 -30.60 -3.69 -33.49
CA ASN A 5 -29.53 -4.11 -32.58
C ASN A 5 -28.61 -2.91 -32.25
N SER A 6 -28.89 -2.23 -31.15
CA SER A 6 -27.90 -1.41 -30.45
C SER A 6 -26.93 -2.34 -29.71
N PRO A 7 -25.61 -2.23 -29.86
CA PRO A 7 -24.70 -2.83 -28.91
C PRO A 7 -24.57 -1.85 -27.74
N SER A 8 -25.49 -1.92 -26.76
CA SER A 8 -25.20 -1.44 -25.42
C SER A 8 -24.22 -2.43 -24.78
N ALA A 9 -22.95 -2.30 -25.17
CA ALA A 9 -21.85 -2.92 -24.45
C ALA A 9 -21.73 -2.22 -23.10
N GLN A 10 -22.55 -2.66 -22.15
CA GLN A 10 -22.35 -2.38 -20.74
C GLN A 10 -20.96 -2.88 -20.40
N SER A 11 -20.01 -1.96 -20.21
CA SER A 11 -18.74 -2.29 -19.61
C SER A 11 -19.04 -2.82 -18.23
N LEU A 12 -18.73 -4.10 -18.01
CA LEU A 12 -18.62 -4.64 -16.66
C LEU A 12 -17.69 -3.67 -15.92
N SER A 13 -18.23 -2.92 -14.96
CA SER A 13 -17.44 -2.06 -14.11
C SER A 13 -16.50 -2.99 -13.36
N ALA A 14 -15.27 -3.13 -13.85
CA ALA A 14 -14.21 -3.76 -13.10
C ALA A 14 -14.13 -2.96 -11.80
N ILE A 15 -14.46 -3.60 -10.67
CA ILE A 15 -14.35 -2.97 -9.37
C ILE A 15 -12.90 -2.50 -9.25
N ALA A 16 -12.69 -1.19 -9.11
CA ALA A 16 -11.36 -0.62 -8.96
C ALA A 16 -10.69 -1.25 -7.73
N PRO A 17 -9.49 -1.84 -7.86
CA PRO A 17 -8.82 -2.45 -6.72
C PRO A 17 -8.54 -1.41 -5.64
N LYS A 18 -8.75 -1.80 -4.38
CA LYS A 18 -8.60 -0.94 -3.21
C LYS A 18 -7.25 -1.14 -2.56
N VAL A 19 -6.54 -0.05 -2.33
CA VAL A 19 -5.23 -0.04 -1.67
C VAL A 19 -5.36 0.62 -0.30
N GLY A 20 -5.03 -0.13 0.75
CA GLY A 20 -4.77 0.43 2.07
C GLY A 20 -3.40 1.10 2.08
N PHE A 21 -3.25 2.23 2.74
CA PHE A 21 -1.98 2.96 2.74
C PHE A 21 -1.68 3.52 4.11
N VAL A 22 -0.49 3.24 4.62
CA VAL A 22 0.03 3.81 5.86
C VAL A 22 1.41 4.41 5.60
N SER A 23 1.68 5.57 6.21
CA SER A 23 2.94 6.29 6.10
C SER A 23 3.47 6.60 7.48
N LEU A 24 4.75 6.27 7.71
CA LEU A 24 5.38 6.38 9.02
C LEU A 24 6.70 7.14 8.92
N GLY A 25 6.99 7.92 9.97
CA GLY A 25 8.29 8.56 10.16
C GLY A 25 8.36 10.04 9.78
N CYS A 26 9.21 10.40 8.81
CA CYS A 26 9.70 11.77 8.65
C CYS A 26 8.96 12.58 7.56
N PRO A 27 9.16 13.92 7.49
CA PRO A 27 8.52 14.76 6.46
C PRO A 27 8.76 14.30 5.01
N LYS A 28 9.89 13.61 4.73
CA LYS A 28 10.14 13.02 3.42
C LYS A 28 9.18 11.86 3.11
N ALA A 29 8.88 11.01 4.10
CA ALA A 29 7.93 9.92 3.92
C ALA A 29 6.52 10.47 3.59
N LEU A 30 6.14 11.60 4.17
CA LEU A 30 4.87 12.27 3.86
C LEU A 30 4.83 12.74 2.38
N VAL A 31 5.85 13.47 1.93
CA VAL A 31 5.93 13.93 0.53
C VAL A 31 5.95 12.76 -0.45
N ASP A 32 6.71 11.70 -0.16
CA ASP A 32 6.74 10.49 -0.98
C ASP A 32 5.36 9.81 -1.03
N SER A 33 4.61 9.85 0.08
CA SER A 33 3.25 9.27 0.16
C SER A 33 2.24 10.02 -0.68
N GLU A 34 2.31 11.36 -0.73
CA GLU A 34 1.45 12.17 -1.59
C GLU A 34 1.68 11.82 -3.07
N GLN A 35 2.93 11.60 -3.48
CA GLN A 35 3.27 11.19 -4.84
C GLN A 35 2.70 9.80 -5.17
N ILE A 36 2.89 8.82 -4.28
CA ILE A 36 2.38 7.46 -4.47
C ILE A 36 0.84 7.46 -4.57
N LEU A 37 0.16 8.14 -3.64
CA LEU A 37 -1.31 8.20 -3.64
C LEU A 37 -1.85 8.92 -4.88
N THR A 38 -1.16 9.95 -5.36
CA THR A 38 -1.52 10.64 -6.61
C THR A 38 -1.41 9.70 -7.80
N GLN A 39 -0.32 8.94 -7.90
CA GLN A 39 -0.11 7.99 -8.99
C GLN A 39 -1.12 6.84 -8.97
N LEU A 40 -1.39 6.26 -7.79
CA LEU A 40 -2.41 5.21 -7.63
C LEU A 40 -3.78 5.68 -8.12
N ARG A 41 -4.19 6.90 -7.77
CA ARG A 41 -5.46 7.48 -8.25
C ARG A 41 -5.45 7.70 -9.76
N ALA A 42 -4.34 8.18 -10.32
CA ALA A 42 -4.21 8.40 -11.76
C ALA A 42 -4.30 7.08 -12.57
N GLU A 43 -3.88 5.96 -11.96
CA GLU A 43 -4.00 4.61 -12.54
C GLU A 43 -5.36 3.94 -12.27
N GLY A 44 -6.26 4.60 -11.54
CA GLY A 44 -7.62 4.13 -11.29
C GLY A 44 -7.79 3.23 -10.06
N TYR A 45 -6.81 3.19 -9.16
CA TYR A 45 -6.95 2.51 -7.87
C TYR A 45 -7.76 3.36 -6.88
N GLU A 46 -8.53 2.69 -6.03
CA GLU A 46 -9.24 3.31 -4.90
C GLU A 46 -8.43 3.17 -3.61
N THR A 47 -8.62 4.08 -2.64
CA THR A 47 -8.00 3.96 -1.33
C THR A 47 -8.97 3.33 -0.33
N ALA A 48 -8.55 2.28 0.38
CA ALA A 48 -9.30 1.70 1.49
C ALA A 48 -9.12 2.51 2.78
N LYS A 49 -10.10 2.43 3.68
CA LYS A 49 -10.05 3.09 5.01
C LYS A 49 -9.48 2.20 6.11
N SER A 50 -9.38 0.91 5.86
CA SER A 50 -8.92 -0.13 6.80
C SER A 50 -8.14 -1.19 6.04
N TYR A 51 -7.32 -1.97 6.74
CA TYR A 51 -6.51 -3.02 6.13
C TYR A 51 -7.37 -4.19 5.65
N ASP A 52 -8.35 -4.62 6.44
CA ASP A 52 -9.28 -5.72 6.09
C ASP A 52 -10.13 -5.45 4.82
N GLY A 53 -10.39 -4.19 4.51
CA GLY A 53 -11.19 -3.75 3.36
C GLY A 53 -10.38 -3.43 2.11
N ALA A 54 -9.07 -3.69 2.13
CA ALA A 54 -8.16 -3.48 1.00
C ALA A 54 -7.85 -4.79 0.25
N ASP A 55 -7.57 -4.70 -1.04
CA ASP A 55 -7.02 -5.82 -1.82
C ASP A 55 -5.50 -5.98 -1.59
N LEU A 56 -4.84 -4.91 -1.14
CA LEU A 56 -3.43 -4.81 -0.83
C LEU A 56 -3.18 -3.64 0.14
N VAL A 57 -2.24 -3.79 1.07
CA VAL A 57 -1.74 -2.68 1.90
C VAL A 57 -0.34 -2.25 1.48
N VAL A 58 -0.13 -0.95 1.33
CA VAL A 58 1.21 -0.36 1.17
C VAL A 58 1.63 0.28 2.49
N VAL A 59 2.77 -0.15 3.02
CA VAL A 59 3.39 0.43 4.22
C VAL A 59 4.63 1.22 3.80
N ASN A 60 4.55 2.55 3.85
CA ASN A 60 5.67 3.44 3.57
C ASN A 60 6.44 3.75 4.86
N THR A 61 7.66 3.23 4.95
CA THR A 61 8.44 3.13 6.19
C THR A 61 9.59 4.13 6.25
N CYS A 62 10.02 4.47 7.47
CA CYS A 62 11.20 5.30 7.70
C CYS A 62 12.32 4.50 8.38
N GLY A 63 13.49 4.44 7.75
CA GLY A 63 14.68 3.79 8.30
C GLY A 63 15.61 4.72 9.11
N PHE A 64 15.33 6.02 9.13
CA PHE A 64 16.24 7.05 9.67
C PHE A 64 16.04 7.35 11.16
N ILE A 65 14.81 7.22 11.66
CA ILE A 65 14.47 7.55 13.05
C ILE A 65 14.19 6.24 13.77
N ASP A 66 14.95 5.90 14.81
CA ASP A 66 14.83 4.60 15.47
C ASP A 66 13.42 4.32 16.04
N ALA A 67 12.75 5.34 16.59
CA ALA A 67 11.36 5.21 17.02
C ALA A 67 10.42 4.84 15.84
N ALA A 68 10.61 5.49 14.69
CA ALA A 68 9.84 5.20 13.48
C ALA A 68 10.17 3.84 12.86
N VAL A 69 11.35 3.27 13.14
CA VAL A 69 11.70 1.91 12.71
C VAL A 69 10.80 0.90 13.43
N GLN A 70 10.68 0.99 14.76
CA GLN A 70 9.83 0.08 15.52
C GLN A 70 8.36 0.22 15.11
N GLU A 71 7.87 1.46 15.00
CA GLU A 71 6.50 1.73 14.50
C GLU A 71 6.28 1.14 13.11
N SER A 72 7.29 1.21 12.23
CA SER A 72 7.22 0.61 10.89
C SER A 72 7.12 -0.90 10.95
N LEU A 73 7.89 -1.58 11.82
CA LEU A 73 7.82 -3.03 11.98
C LEU A 73 6.45 -3.46 12.52
N ASP A 74 5.93 -2.75 13.52
CA ASP A 74 4.63 -3.04 14.14
C ASP A 74 3.49 -2.88 13.11
N ALA A 75 3.52 -1.82 12.31
CA ALA A 75 2.52 -1.60 11.25
C ALA A 75 2.60 -2.64 10.12
N ILE A 76 3.80 -3.13 9.77
CA ILE A 76 3.93 -4.23 8.81
C ILE A 76 3.28 -5.50 9.38
N ALA A 77 3.56 -5.84 10.63
CA ALA A 77 3.00 -7.02 11.29
C ALA A 77 1.46 -6.95 11.37
N GLU A 78 0.91 -5.78 11.75
CA GLU A 78 -0.53 -5.54 11.78
C GLU A 78 -1.16 -5.69 10.39
N ALA A 79 -0.58 -5.06 9.36
CA ALA A 79 -1.08 -5.16 7.99
C ALA A 79 -1.02 -6.59 7.44
N LEU A 80 0.03 -7.36 7.77
CA LEU A 80 0.12 -8.78 7.40
C LEU A 80 -0.95 -9.62 8.09
N ASN A 81 -1.22 -9.36 9.36
CA ASN A 81 -2.24 -10.07 10.12
C ASN A 81 -3.67 -9.75 9.65
N GLU A 82 -3.97 -8.48 9.34
CA GLU A 82 -5.32 -8.04 8.97
C GLU A 82 -5.65 -8.21 7.48
N ASN A 83 -4.67 -8.05 6.58
CA ASN A 83 -4.89 -8.12 5.13
C ASN A 83 -4.26 -9.35 4.48
N GLY A 84 -3.05 -9.72 4.88
CA GLY A 84 -2.28 -10.84 4.31
C GLY A 84 -1.54 -10.52 3.01
N LYS A 85 -1.75 -9.35 2.38
CA LYS A 85 -0.96 -8.87 1.22
C LYS A 85 -0.41 -7.48 1.49
N VAL A 86 0.92 -7.39 1.62
CA VAL A 86 1.59 -6.14 1.97
C VAL A 86 2.75 -5.85 1.02
N ILE A 87 2.82 -4.61 0.54
CA ILE A 87 4.02 -4.04 -0.07
C ILE A 87 4.66 -3.10 0.95
N VAL A 88 5.93 -3.37 1.28
CA VAL A 88 6.74 -2.47 2.11
C VAL A 88 7.58 -1.60 1.19
N THR A 89 7.51 -0.28 1.39
CA THR A 89 8.31 0.70 0.66
C THR A 89 8.91 1.72 1.63
N GLY A 90 9.72 2.65 1.13
CA GLY A 90 10.41 3.65 1.94
C GLY A 90 11.82 3.24 2.35
N CYS A 91 12.40 3.93 3.33
CA CYS A 91 13.83 3.83 3.62
C CYS A 91 14.20 2.66 4.55
N LEU A 92 13.24 1.99 5.19
CA LEU A 92 13.52 0.82 6.04
C LEU A 92 13.83 -0.43 5.21
N GLY A 93 13.28 -0.53 3.99
CA GLY A 93 13.45 -1.63 3.03
C GLY A 93 14.88 -2.13 2.86
N ALA A 94 15.87 -1.25 3.02
CA ALA A 94 17.28 -1.53 2.81
C ALA A 94 18.09 -1.66 4.12
N LYS A 95 17.47 -1.56 5.29
CA LYS A 95 18.17 -1.57 6.57
C LYS A 95 18.44 -3.01 7.02
N LYS A 96 19.68 -3.26 7.43
CA LYS A 96 20.12 -4.52 8.03
C LYS A 96 20.30 -4.37 9.54
N ASP A 97 20.08 -5.44 10.28
CA ASP A 97 20.45 -5.50 11.69
C ASP A 97 21.98 -5.58 11.87
N ALA A 98 22.44 -5.60 13.12
CA ALA A 98 23.86 -5.70 13.45
C ALA A 98 24.51 -7.02 12.99
N GLN A 99 23.71 -8.04 12.67
CA GLN A 99 24.15 -9.33 12.15
C GLN A 99 24.09 -9.41 10.62
N GLY A 100 23.57 -8.38 9.95
CA GLY A 100 23.45 -8.30 8.50
C GLY A 100 22.16 -8.87 7.91
N ASN A 101 21.18 -9.21 8.75
CA ASN A 101 19.87 -9.73 8.31
C ASN A 101 18.93 -8.59 7.92
N ASP A 102 18.04 -8.85 6.96
CA ASP A 102 17.04 -7.88 6.52
C ASP A 102 15.89 -7.83 7.54
N LEU A 103 15.74 -6.67 8.19
CA LEU A 103 14.79 -6.42 9.29
C LEU A 103 13.32 -6.73 8.95
N ILE A 104 12.96 -6.66 7.66
CA ILE A 104 11.58 -6.86 7.20
C ILE A 104 11.27 -8.33 6.91
N THR A 105 12.27 -9.11 6.51
CA THR A 105 12.06 -10.53 6.13
C THR A 105 11.87 -11.45 7.34
N SER A 106 12.17 -10.96 8.53
CA SER A 106 12.03 -11.67 9.81
C SER A 106 10.71 -11.39 10.54
N ILE A 107 9.81 -10.60 9.94
CA ILE A 107 8.50 -10.26 10.51
C ILE A 107 7.49 -11.38 10.23
#